data_AF-A0A7X2D9Z7-F1
#
_entry.id   AF-A0A7X2D9Z7-F1
#
_cell.length_a   1.000
_cell.length_b   1.000
_cell.length_c   1.000
_cell.angle_alpha   90.00
_cell.angle_beta   90.00
_cell.angle_gamma   90.00
#
_symmetry.space_group_name_H-M   'P 1'
#
loop_
_entity.id
_entity.type
_entity.pdbx_description
1 polymer ?
#
loop_
_entity_poly.entity_id
_entity_poly.type
_entity_poly.pdbx_seq_one_letter_code
_entity_poly.pdbx_strand_id
1 'polypeptide(L)'
;DSFYLLLKNMPGVEEVEPNAILQVEPELESASLEETFSTHDSTFEGPYIPNDWGYWYQWNLHTTRADWAWNITKGDSNIVIAIIDSGVDTSHVDLRNNLVAGYNFIDNNTDIQDTYGHGTRVAGVVAAEIDNYEGIAGIAGGCRVMPLRCMDDSGDVKLRQAINAILYAADEEAKIISMSFSGGGSSAERRAIDYAWRKDRFLCASAGNESQDTSHLYPAAYKHVMSVGGSNRDDERWSDEDCGSNYGESVDIYAPGEHIWTTLLGSNYGTCRGTSYSSPAIAGLAALICSVHPEYTNEEVWDAIISSADTIEIDVGKVLRMNCDLFTASAPSIQKDTLSFDYTGTKPTDYRLTFYDVSGRKVYETHGSVGEMGRIDRHPPLPHGVYFWEMRTRFGTGTGKVVYLK
;
A
#
# COMPACT_ATOMS: atom_id res chain seq x y z
N ASP A 1 16.68 -18.72 -29.17
CA ASP A 1 16.92 -20.08 -28.63
C ASP A 1 18.39 -20.51 -28.57
N SER A 2 19.17 -20.45 -29.67
CA SER A 2 20.58 -20.89 -29.66
C SER A 2 21.49 -20.06 -28.73
N PHE A 3 21.28 -18.74 -28.66
CA PHE A 3 22.05 -17.85 -27.77
C PHE A 3 21.69 -18.04 -26.29
N TYR A 4 20.41 -18.30 -25.99
CA TYR A 4 19.93 -18.60 -24.64
C TYR A 4 20.58 -19.88 -24.09
N LEU A 5 20.58 -20.95 -24.91
CA LEU A 5 21.25 -22.21 -24.57
C LEU A 5 22.77 -22.06 -24.43
N LEU A 6 23.39 -21.18 -25.22
CA LEU A 6 24.82 -20.88 -25.08
C LEU A 6 25.12 -20.24 -23.71
N LEU A 7 24.38 -19.19 -23.35
CA LEU A 7 24.57 -18.47 -22.08
C LEU A 7 24.34 -19.38 -20.88
N LYS A 8 23.27 -20.18 -20.90
CA LYS A 8 22.93 -21.11 -19.80
C LYS A 8 24.01 -22.16 -19.52
N ASN A 9 24.83 -22.48 -20.53
CA ASN A 9 25.91 -23.47 -20.41
C ASN A 9 27.28 -22.85 -20.07
N MET A 10 27.36 -21.52 -19.89
CA MET A 10 28.62 -20.87 -19.50
C MET A 10 28.92 -21.11 -18.01
N PRO A 11 30.17 -21.42 -17.64
CA PRO A 11 30.56 -21.57 -16.23
C PRO A 11 30.23 -20.32 -15.40
N GLY A 12 29.56 -20.51 -14.26
CA GLY A 12 29.16 -19.41 -13.37
C GLY A 12 27.83 -18.75 -13.69
N VAL A 13 27.13 -19.15 -14.77
CA VAL A 13 25.77 -18.70 -15.06
C VAL A 13 24.77 -19.57 -14.32
N GLU A 14 24.09 -19.00 -13.32
CA GLU A 14 23.05 -19.68 -12.55
C GLU A 14 21.72 -19.72 -13.31
N GLU A 15 21.38 -18.62 -14.01
CA GLU A 15 20.10 -18.46 -14.68
C GLU A 15 20.17 -17.44 -15.82
N VAL A 16 19.29 -17.58 -16.80
CA VAL A 16 19.14 -16.64 -17.93
C VAL A 16 17.65 -16.41 -18.13
N GLU A 17 17.24 -15.14 -18.18
CA GLU A 17 15.85 -14.72 -18.34
C GLU A 17 15.73 -13.66 -19.44
N PRO A 18 14.59 -13.61 -20.16
CA PRO A 18 14.34 -12.53 -21.12
C PRO A 18 14.14 -11.20 -20.40
N ASN A 19 14.56 -10.10 -21.03
CA ASN A 19 14.20 -8.76 -20.57
C ASN A 19 12.75 -8.46 -21.00
N ALA A 20 11.79 -8.90 -20.18
CA ALA A 20 10.36 -8.72 -20.44
C ALA A 20 9.96 -7.24 -20.44
N ILE A 21 8.81 -6.95 -21.06
CA ILE A 21 8.12 -5.67 -20.95
C ILE A 21 7.11 -5.83 -19.81
N LEU A 22 7.20 -4.94 -18.83
CA LEU A 22 6.21 -4.78 -17.79
C LEU A 22 5.17 -3.77 -18.28
N GLN A 23 3.91 -4.05 -17.98
CA GLN A 23 2.80 -3.18 -18.32
C GLN A 23 2.61 -2.20 -17.17
N VAL A 24 2.57 -0.92 -17.51
CA VAL A 24 2.07 0.10 -16.62
C VAL A 24 0.57 -0.09 -16.56
N GLU A 25 0.03 -0.08 -15.36
CA GLU A 25 -1.39 -0.32 -15.18
C GLU A 25 -2.18 0.80 -15.88
N PRO A 26 -3.03 0.45 -16.87
CA PRO A 26 -3.57 1.42 -17.82
C PRO A 26 -4.42 2.46 -17.10
N GLU A 27 -4.12 3.74 -17.37
CA GLU A 27 -4.97 4.87 -16.97
C GLU A 27 -6.17 4.97 -17.91
N LEU A 28 -7.32 5.34 -17.33
CA LEU A 28 -8.55 5.54 -18.10
C LEU A 28 -9.21 6.86 -17.69
N GLU A 29 -9.71 7.62 -18.67
CA GLU A 29 -10.33 8.94 -18.42
C GLU A 29 -11.65 8.81 -17.67
N SER A 30 -11.86 9.65 -16.65
CA SER A 30 -13.04 9.60 -15.78
C SER A 30 -13.81 10.93 -15.77
N ALA A 31 -15.14 10.87 -15.61
CA ALA A 31 -16.02 12.03 -15.51
C ALA A 31 -16.30 12.42 -14.04
N SER A 32 -16.47 13.71 -13.76
CA SER A 32 -16.64 14.28 -12.40
C SER A 32 -18.05 14.08 -11.82
N LEU A 33 -18.17 13.82 -10.50
CA LEU A 33 -19.43 13.77 -9.75
C LEU A 33 -19.33 14.47 -8.37
N GLU A 34 -20.45 15.03 -7.90
CA GLU A 34 -20.61 15.83 -6.66
C GLU A 34 -20.92 14.99 -5.38
N GLU A 35 -20.71 15.62 -4.21
CA GLU A 35 -20.44 15.03 -2.88
C GLU A 35 -21.62 14.92 -1.88
N THR A 36 -21.48 14.06 -0.87
CA THR A 36 -22.06 14.20 0.49
C THR A 36 -21.26 13.38 1.54
N PHE A 37 -21.02 13.93 2.74
CA PHE A 37 -20.17 13.36 3.81
C PHE A 37 -20.94 12.89 5.06
N SER A 38 -20.41 11.90 5.77
CA SER A 38 -20.86 11.48 7.12
C SER A 38 -19.65 11.23 8.04
N THR A 39 -19.75 11.67 9.30
CA THR A 39 -18.66 11.76 10.28
C THR A 39 -18.84 10.83 11.47
N HIS A 40 -17.74 10.28 12.02
CA HIS A 40 -17.60 10.14 13.49
C HIS A 40 -16.18 9.92 14.06
N ASP A 41 -16.03 10.58 15.22
CA ASP A 41 -15.21 10.42 16.44
C ASP A 41 -13.68 10.41 16.35
N SER A 42 -13.07 11.49 16.86
CA SER A 42 -11.65 11.59 17.21
C SER A 42 -11.44 12.68 18.27
N THR A 43 -10.31 12.63 18.98
CA THR A 43 -9.92 13.55 20.07
C THR A 43 -9.66 15.00 19.65
N PHE A 44 -9.63 15.25 18.34
CA PHE A 44 -9.51 16.58 17.75
C PHE A 44 -10.90 17.13 17.42
N GLU A 45 -11.07 18.46 17.44
CA GLU A 45 -12.36 19.10 17.09
C GLU A 45 -12.79 18.85 15.63
N GLY A 46 -11.89 18.31 14.78
CA GLY A 46 -12.15 17.90 13.40
C GLY A 46 -10.87 17.46 12.65
N PRO A 47 -10.99 17.09 11.37
CA PRO A 47 -9.84 16.83 10.51
C PRO A 47 -9.00 18.09 10.28
N TYR A 48 -7.71 17.93 9.99
CA TYR A 48 -6.87 19.02 9.51
C TYR A 48 -7.33 19.44 8.12
N ILE A 49 -7.55 20.73 7.91
CA ILE A 49 -7.92 21.29 6.61
C ILE A 49 -6.70 22.02 6.06
N PRO A 50 -6.06 21.51 5.00
CA PRO A 50 -4.92 22.17 4.41
C PRO A 50 -5.34 23.39 3.58
N ASN A 51 -4.40 24.29 3.30
CA ASN A 51 -4.68 25.52 2.55
C ASN A 51 -4.70 25.36 1.00
N ASP A 52 -4.60 24.12 0.54
CA ASP A 52 -4.56 23.70 -0.87
C ASP A 52 -5.97 23.69 -1.47
N TRP A 53 -6.20 24.43 -2.56
CA TRP A 53 -7.56 24.67 -3.09
C TRP A 53 -8.23 23.41 -3.64
N GLY A 54 -7.43 22.45 -4.10
CA GLY A 54 -7.87 21.20 -4.69
C GLY A 54 -8.22 20.11 -3.68
N TYR A 55 -7.94 20.33 -2.38
CA TYR A 55 -8.30 19.43 -1.28
C TYR A 55 -9.76 19.00 -1.31
N TRP A 56 -10.67 19.92 -1.64
CA TRP A 56 -12.11 19.66 -1.71
C TRP A 56 -12.54 18.75 -2.87
N TYR A 57 -11.64 18.38 -3.78
CA TYR A 57 -11.91 17.39 -4.82
C TYR A 57 -11.34 16.01 -4.47
N GLN A 58 -10.59 15.90 -3.37
CA GLN A 58 -9.87 14.69 -2.97
C GLN A 58 -10.66 13.88 -1.94
N TRP A 59 -11.80 13.34 -2.37
CA TRP A 59 -12.66 12.47 -1.55
C TRP A 59 -11.86 11.36 -0.84
N ASN A 60 -10.82 10.86 -1.51
CA ASN A 60 -9.95 9.79 -1.04
C ASN A 60 -9.27 10.12 0.29
N LEU A 61 -8.93 11.40 0.54
CA LEU A 61 -8.30 11.82 1.79
C LEU A 61 -9.27 11.72 2.97
N HIS A 62 -10.54 12.04 2.73
CA HIS A 62 -11.59 12.00 3.75
C HIS A 62 -11.99 10.56 4.09
N THR A 63 -12.23 9.71 3.08
CA THR A 63 -12.63 8.31 3.29
C THR A 63 -11.54 7.51 3.99
N THR A 64 -10.27 7.81 3.69
CA THR A 64 -9.12 7.13 4.31
C THR A 64 -8.61 7.84 5.55
N ARG A 65 -9.22 8.96 5.93
CA ARG A 65 -8.89 9.76 7.12
C ARG A 65 -7.45 10.27 7.14
N ALA A 66 -6.88 10.55 5.98
CA ALA A 66 -5.55 11.17 5.86
C ALA A 66 -5.55 12.59 6.47
N ASP A 67 -6.64 13.31 6.31
CA ASP A 67 -6.90 14.61 6.91
C ASP A 67 -6.92 14.59 8.45
N TRP A 68 -7.33 13.49 9.06
CA TRP A 68 -7.19 13.29 10.51
C TRP A 68 -5.76 12.98 10.93
N ALA A 69 -5.07 12.12 10.17
CA ALA A 69 -3.67 11.77 10.38
C ALA A 69 -2.74 13.01 10.38
N TRP A 70 -3.05 14.03 9.59
CA TRP A 70 -2.29 15.28 9.53
C TRP A 70 -2.32 16.13 10.79
N ASN A 71 -3.25 15.88 11.72
CA ASN A 71 -3.19 16.47 13.07
C ASN A 71 -2.01 15.93 13.90
N ILE A 72 -1.45 14.79 13.49
CA ILE A 72 -0.31 14.14 14.15
C ILE A 72 0.96 14.42 13.36
N THR A 73 0.98 14.09 12.07
CA THR A 73 2.09 14.40 11.16
C THR A 73 1.60 14.48 9.73
N LYS A 74 2.25 15.33 8.94
CA LYS A 74 2.09 15.41 7.49
C LYS A 74 3.17 14.64 6.74
N GLY A 75 4.11 14.04 7.47
CA GLY A 75 5.33 13.44 6.96
C GLY A 75 6.58 14.12 7.51
N ASP A 76 7.70 13.41 7.50
CA ASP A 76 9.03 13.91 7.82
C ASP A 76 9.89 13.91 6.55
N SER A 77 10.54 15.04 6.26
CA SER A 77 11.41 15.23 5.10
C SER A 77 12.63 14.29 5.05
N ASN A 78 12.94 13.58 6.14
CA ASN A 78 13.97 12.53 6.17
C ASN A 78 13.44 11.18 5.66
N ILE A 79 12.13 11.01 5.53
CA ILE A 79 11.51 9.81 4.97
C ILE A 79 11.42 9.97 3.45
N VAL A 80 12.18 9.13 2.74
CA VAL A 80 12.24 9.12 1.27
C VAL A 80 11.41 7.97 0.71
N ILE A 81 10.58 8.28 -0.28
CA ILE A 81 9.68 7.36 -0.98
C ILE A 81 10.16 7.25 -2.42
N ALA A 82 10.68 6.09 -2.81
CA ALA A 82 11.07 5.82 -4.18
C ALA A 82 9.83 5.49 -5.03
N ILE A 83 9.62 6.24 -6.10
CA ILE A 83 8.55 6.01 -7.08
C ILE A 83 9.20 5.50 -8.36
N ILE A 84 8.99 4.22 -8.68
CA ILE A 84 9.52 3.59 -9.89
C ILE A 84 8.45 3.69 -10.98
N ASP A 85 8.59 4.68 -11.87
CA ASP A 85 7.52 5.07 -12.80
C ASP A 85 8.09 5.83 -14.04
N SER A 86 7.35 6.74 -14.67
CA SER A 86 7.77 7.53 -15.85
C SER A 86 8.65 8.74 -15.56
N GLY A 87 9.00 8.96 -14.30
CA GLY A 87 9.67 10.18 -13.83
C GLY A 87 8.69 11.09 -13.09
N VAL A 88 9.12 12.33 -12.80
CA VAL A 88 8.23 13.36 -12.23
C VAL A 88 8.45 14.68 -12.97
N ASP A 89 7.39 15.46 -13.16
CA ASP A 89 7.51 16.85 -13.60
C ASP A 89 8.25 17.67 -12.54
N THR A 90 9.54 17.86 -12.77
CA THR A 90 10.45 18.52 -11.83
C THR A 90 10.15 19.99 -11.60
N SER A 91 9.30 20.58 -12.45
CA SER A 91 8.88 21.98 -12.38
C SER A 91 7.49 22.16 -11.76
N HIS A 92 6.77 21.06 -11.50
CA HIS A 92 5.41 21.10 -10.99
C HIS A 92 5.34 21.86 -9.67
N VAL A 93 4.46 22.86 -9.60
CA VAL A 93 4.41 23.80 -8.46
C VAL A 93 4.21 23.11 -7.12
N ASP A 94 3.46 22.01 -7.15
CA ASP A 94 3.04 21.23 -6.00
C ASP A 94 3.98 20.08 -5.61
N LEU A 95 5.00 19.78 -6.43
CA LEU A 95 5.88 18.62 -6.22
C LEU A 95 7.35 19.00 -6.08
N ARG A 96 7.81 20.03 -6.80
CA ARG A 96 9.24 20.36 -6.93
C ARG A 96 9.98 20.49 -5.60
N ASN A 97 9.30 20.94 -4.54
CA ASN A 97 9.89 21.14 -3.22
C ASN A 97 10.03 19.83 -2.43
N ASN A 98 9.30 18.78 -2.82
CA ASN A 98 9.32 17.45 -2.21
C ASN A 98 10.19 16.45 -2.96
N LEU A 99 10.90 16.86 -4.03
CA LEU A 99 11.78 15.96 -4.77
C LEU A 99 13.19 15.91 -4.16
N VAL A 100 13.75 14.71 -4.08
CA VAL A 100 15.19 14.48 -3.89
C VAL A 100 15.81 13.93 -5.18
N ALA A 101 17.13 13.76 -5.19
CA ALA A 101 17.83 13.20 -6.34
C ALA A 101 17.27 11.81 -6.70
N GLY A 102 16.91 11.67 -7.97
CA GLY A 102 16.45 10.43 -8.56
C GLY A 102 17.38 9.95 -9.69
N TYR A 103 16.94 8.97 -10.46
CA TYR A 103 17.72 8.41 -11.55
C TYR A 103 16.84 7.97 -12.72
N ASN A 104 17.36 8.09 -13.93
CA ASN A 104 16.73 7.65 -15.17
C ASN A 104 17.43 6.39 -15.69
N PHE A 105 16.74 5.26 -15.59
CA PHE A 105 17.23 3.93 -15.99
C PHE A 105 17.03 3.64 -17.49
N ILE A 106 16.36 4.54 -18.21
CA ILE A 106 16.17 4.45 -19.66
C ILE A 106 17.45 4.93 -20.34
N ASP A 107 17.87 6.15 -20.00
CA ASP A 107 19.03 6.81 -20.60
C ASP A 107 20.31 6.70 -19.76
N ASN A 108 20.22 6.12 -18.56
CA ASN A 108 21.31 5.98 -17.59
C ASN A 108 21.94 7.33 -17.22
N ASN A 109 21.12 8.27 -16.77
CA ASN A 109 21.53 9.60 -16.33
C ASN A 109 20.62 10.10 -15.20
N THR A 110 20.76 11.37 -14.80
CA THR A 110 19.96 11.99 -13.73
C THR A 110 18.77 12.81 -14.26
N ASP A 111 18.43 12.71 -15.54
CA ASP A 111 17.27 13.40 -16.13
C ASP A 111 15.98 12.64 -15.83
N ILE A 112 15.36 12.99 -14.71
CA ILE A 112 14.14 12.38 -14.18
C ILE A 112 12.85 13.05 -14.67
N GLN A 113 12.93 13.97 -15.63
CA GLN A 113 11.76 14.68 -16.12
C GLN A 113 10.74 13.70 -16.70
N ASP A 114 9.50 13.84 -16.26
CA ASP A 114 8.38 13.07 -16.80
C ASP A 114 7.89 13.67 -18.13
N THR A 115 7.80 12.80 -19.12
CA THR A 115 7.30 13.09 -20.48
C THR A 115 6.01 12.32 -20.79
N TYR A 116 5.66 11.32 -19.97
CA TYR A 116 4.47 10.49 -20.14
C TYR A 116 3.32 10.96 -19.23
N GLY A 117 3.64 11.34 -17.99
CA GLY A 117 2.71 11.97 -17.03
C GLY A 117 2.25 11.07 -15.88
N HIS A 118 2.40 9.76 -16.01
CA HIS A 118 1.90 8.81 -15.00
C HIS A 118 2.64 8.96 -13.66
N GLY A 119 3.96 9.01 -13.68
CA GLY A 119 4.77 9.17 -12.47
C GLY A 119 4.51 10.51 -11.77
N THR A 120 4.22 11.58 -12.52
CA THR A 120 3.78 12.86 -11.96
C THR A 120 2.45 12.73 -11.21
N ARG A 121 1.47 12.01 -11.75
CA ARG A 121 0.18 11.76 -11.08
C ARG A 121 0.33 10.91 -9.82
N VAL A 122 1.13 9.85 -9.91
CA VAL A 122 1.48 8.95 -8.79
C VAL A 122 2.16 9.75 -7.68
N ALA A 123 3.14 10.60 -8.00
CA ALA A 123 3.82 11.46 -7.04
C ALA A 123 2.89 12.45 -6.33
N GLY A 124 1.88 12.99 -7.03
CA GLY A 124 0.84 13.85 -6.45
C GLY A 124 0.06 13.18 -5.33
N VAL A 125 -0.38 11.93 -5.55
CA VAL A 125 -1.12 11.16 -4.54
C VAL A 125 -0.29 10.97 -3.26
N VAL A 126 1.01 10.71 -3.42
CA VAL A 126 1.92 10.48 -2.29
C VAL A 126 2.26 11.77 -1.57
N ALA A 127 2.79 12.76 -2.29
CA ALA A 127 3.59 13.83 -1.70
C ALA A 127 3.46 15.17 -2.44
N ALA A 128 2.29 15.48 -3.01
CA ALA A 128 1.95 16.88 -3.24
C ALA A 128 2.09 17.66 -1.92
N GLU A 129 2.74 18.82 -1.97
CA GLU A 129 3.16 19.58 -0.81
C GLU A 129 1.95 20.16 -0.08
N ILE A 130 1.77 19.78 1.19
CA ILE A 130 0.65 20.27 1.99
C ILE A 130 0.93 21.71 2.45
N ASP A 131 -0.09 22.56 2.38
CA ASP A 131 -0.10 23.95 2.84
C ASP A 131 0.73 24.94 2.00
N ASN A 132 0.87 24.70 0.69
CA ASN A 132 1.64 25.59 -0.19
C ASN A 132 0.76 26.60 -0.97
N TYR A 133 -0.55 26.61 -0.73
CA TYR A 133 -1.59 27.40 -1.41
C TYR A 133 -1.83 27.04 -2.89
N GLU A 134 -1.23 25.95 -3.35
CA GLU A 134 -1.38 25.42 -4.70
C GLU A 134 -2.22 24.15 -4.67
N GLY A 135 -2.57 23.67 -5.86
CA GLY A 135 -3.01 22.30 -6.10
C GLY A 135 -3.74 21.55 -5.01
N ILE A 136 -3.15 20.41 -4.66
CA ILE A 136 -3.74 19.34 -3.86
C ILE A 136 -2.84 19.00 -2.68
N ALA A 137 -3.33 18.19 -1.76
CA ALA A 137 -2.54 17.65 -0.66
C ALA A 137 -2.22 16.17 -0.91
N GLY A 138 -0.93 15.81 -0.88
CA GLY A 138 -0.49 14.42 -0.91
C GLY A 138 -0.67 13.76 0.46
N ILE A 139 -0.90 12.45 0.52
CA ILE A 139 -1.12 11.74 1.80
C ILE A 139 0.04 11.98 2.78
N ALA A 140 1.28 12.00 2.30
CA ALA A 140 2.49 12.30 3.04
C ALA A 140 3.23 13.51 2.46
N GLY A 141 2.53 14.63 2.26
CA GLY A 141 3.07 15.86 1.67
C GLY A 141 4.23 16.54 2.41
N GLY A 142 4.63 16.06 3.59
CA GLY A 142 5.86 16.46 4.30
C GLY A 142 7.08 15.58 4.02
N CYS A 143 6.90 14.43 3.35
CA CYS A 143 7.97 13.49 3.00
C CYS A 143 8.66 13.87 1.68
N ARG A 144 9.70 13.13 1.30
CA ARG A 144 10.42 13.32 0.04
C ARG A 144 10.18 12.19 -0.94
N VAL A 145 10.13 12.53 -2.22
CA VAL A 145 10.02 11.58 -3.34
C VAL A 145 11.35 11.46 -4.03
N MET A 146 11.79 10.23 -4.25
CA MET A 146 12.91 9.86 -5.13
C MET A 146 12.34 9.34 -6.46
N PRO A 147 12.36 10.13 -7.54
CA PRO A 147 11.84 9.70 -8.83
C PRO A 147 12.79 8.73 -9.53
N LEU A 148 12.34 7.51 -9.82
CA LEU A 148 13.11 6.51 -10.55
C LEU A 148 12.43 6.25 -11.90
N ARG A 149 12.92 6.93 -12.94
CA ARG A 149 12.35 6.88 -14.28
C ARG A 149 12.74 5.57 -14.98
N CYS A 150 11.74 4.72 -15.20
CA CYS A 150 11.83 3.39 -15.79
C CYS A 150 10.87 3.17 -16.97
N MET A 151 9.92 4.08 -17.20
CA MET A 151 8.95 4.03 -18.28
C MET A 151 9.30 5.00 -19.40
N ASP A 152 9.37 4.49 -20.63
CA ASP A 152 9.62 5.33 -21.81
C ASP A 152 8.38 6.10 -22.28
N ASP A 153 8.56 6.96 -23.28
CA ASP A 153 7.49 7.83 -23.82
C ASP A 153 6.34 7.04 -24.47
N SER A 154 6.50 5.71 -24.67
CA SER A 154 5.45 4.82 -25.18
C SER A 154 4.68 4.11 -24.06
N GLY A 155 5.03 4.32 -22.79
CA GLY A 155 4.42 3.64 -21.64
C GLY A 155 5.04 2.28 -21.33
N ASP A 156 6.18 1.93 -21.94
CA ASP A 156 6.84 0.64 -21.74
C ASP A 156 7.84 0.72 -20.58
N VAL A 157 7.75 -0.23 -19.65
CA VAL A 157 8.79 -0.47 -18.63
C VAL A 157 9.53 -1.76 -18.98
N LYS A 158 10.87 -1.75 -19.02
CA LYS A 158 11.64 -3.01 -19.19
C LYS A 158 11.99 -3.61 -17.83
N LEU A 159 11.85 -4.92 -17.71
CA LEU A 159 12.15 -5.67 -16.49
C LEU A 159 13.54 -5.35 -15.90
N ARG A 160 14.57 -5.24 -16.74
CA ARG A 160 15.92 -4.85 -16.31
C ARG A 160 15.97 -3.47 -15.65
N GLN A 161 15.18 -2.51 -16.14
CA GLN A 161 15.14 -1.14 -15.60
C GLN A 161 14.46 -1.17 -14.22
N ALA A 162 13.33 -1.85 -14.11
CA ALA A 162 12.63 -2.04 -12.84
C ALA A 162 13.53 -2.72 -11.78
N ILE A 163 14.22 -3.81 -12.15
CA ILE A 163 15.16 -4.50 -11.25
C ILE A 163 16.26 -3.55 -10.77
N ASN A 164 16.89 -2.81 -11.69
CA ASN A 164 17.96 -1.87 -11.33
C ASN A 164 17.45 -0.73 -10.44
N ALA A 165 16.23 -0.25 -10.67
CA ALA A 165 15.60 0.77 -9.85
C ALA A 165 15.26 0.26 -8.44
N ILE A 166 14.76 -0.97 -8.30
CA ILE A 166 14.52 -1.60 -7.00
C ILE A 166 15.83 -1.71 -6.21
N LEU A 167 16.91 -2.17 -6.85
CA LEU A 167 18.21 -2.29 -6.22
C LEU A 167 18.79 -0.93 -5.84
N TYR A 168 18.68 0.07 -6.72
CA TYR A 168 19.08 1.44 -6.46
C TYR A 168 18.32 2.03 -5.28
N ALA A 169 16.99 1.93 -5.26
CA ALA A 169 16.16 2.40 -4.14
C ALA A 169 16.47 1.68 -2.83
N ALA A 170 16.89 0.41 -2.88
CA ALA A 170 17.28 -0.33 -1.69
C ALA A 170 18.63 0.11 -1.12
N ASP A 171 19.58 0.45 -1.99
CA ASP A 171 20.92 0.91 -1.60
C ASP A 171 20.96 2.40 -1.25
N GLU A 172 20.16 3.21 -1.93
CA GLU A 172 19.86 4.58 -1.53
C GLU A 172 18.88 4.58 -0.35
N GLU A 173 18.86 5.65 0.45
CA GLU A 173 18.15 5.70 1.73
C GLU A 173 16.61 5.83 1.60
N ALA A 174 16.00 5.37 0.50
CA ALA A 174 14.55 5.27 0.43
C ALA A 174 14.05 4.33 1.53
N LYS A 175 13.00 4.70 2.27
CA LYS A 175 12.38 3.83 3.27
C LYS A 175 11.22 3.03 2.66
N ILE A 176 10.61 3.57 1.61
CA ILE A 176 9.46 3.01 0.90
C ILE A 176 9.76 2.93 -0.60
N ILE A 177 9.33 1.85 -1.25
CA ILE A 177 9.40 1.64 -2.71
C ILE A 177 7.98 1.38 -3.23
N SER A 178 7.49 2.24 -4.11
CA SER A 178 6.17 2.12 -4.75
C SER A 178 6.33 1.79 -6.24
N MET A 179 5.56 0.81 -6.72
CA MET A 179 5.64 0.26 -8.07
C MET A 179 4.24 0.16 -8.69
N SER A 180 3.93 1.04 -9.63
CA SER A 180 2.63 1.06 -10.33
C SER A 180 2.72 0.42 -11.72
N PHE A 181 3.23 -0.81 -11.76
CA PHE A 181 3.37 -1.63 -12.97
C PHE A 181 3.25 -3.12 -12.63
N SER A 182 2.99 -3.95 -13.63
CA SER A 182 2.91 -5.40 -13.47
C SER A 182 3.51 -6.18 -14.66
N GLY A 183 3.70 -7.49 -14.48
CA GLY A 183 4.12 -8.43 -15.51
C GLY A 183 4.11 -9.88 -15.02
N GLY A 184 4.63 -10.79 -15.84
CA GLY A 184 4.59 -12.24 -15.55
C GLY A 184 5.56 -12.75 -14.48
N GLY A 185 6.34 -11.86 -13.86
CA GLY A 185 7.33 -12.17 -12.84
C GLY A 185 8.60 -12.83 -13.37
N SER A 186 9.68 -12.73 -12.59
CA SER A 186 10.95 -13.38 -12.86
C SER A 186 11.71 -13.74 -11.57
N SER A 187 12.67 -14.64 -11.66
CA SER A 187 13.55 -14.95 -10.52
C SER A 187 14.43 -13.75 -10.16
N ALA A 188 14.91 -12.99 -11.15
CA ALA A 188 15.78 -11.84 -10.93
C ALA A 188 15.04 -10.70 -10.23
N GLU A 189 13.80 -10.43 -10.63
CA GLU A 189 12.93 -9.45 -9.97
C GLU A 189 12.61 -9.86 -8.53
N ARG A 190 12.21 -11.13 -8.31
CA ARG A 190 12.01 -11.64 -6.95
C ARG A 190 13.25 -11.47 -6.08
N ARG A 191 14.45 -11.75 -6.60
CA ARG A 191 15.72 -11.58 -5.85
C ARG A 191 15.98 -10.10 -5.51
N ALA A 192 15.60 -9.17 -6.38
CA ALA A 192 15.72 -7.73 -6.11
C ALA A 192 14.72 -7.27 -5.03
N ILE A 193 13.48 -7.73 -5.11
CA ILE A 193 12.45 -7.52 -4.07
C ILE A 193 12.94 -8.07 -2.71
N ASP A 194 13.41 -9.32 -2.67
CA ASP A 194 13.93 -9.94 -1.44
C ASP A 194 15.16 -9.21 -0.90
N TYR A 195 15.97 -8.59 -1.78
CA TYR A 195 17.10 -7.77 -1.38
C TYR A 195 16.65 -6.47 -0.72
N ALA A 196 15.72 -5.75 -1.34
CA ALA A 196 15.13 -4.53 -0.80
C ALA A 196 14.44 -4.81 0.56
N TRP A 197 13.69 -5.90 0.66
CA TRP A 197 13.08 -6.32 1.92
C TRP A 197 14.12 -6.55 3.03
N ARG A 198 15.23 -7.25 2.73
CA ARG A 198 16.33 -7.47 3.69
C ARG A 198 17.11 -6.20 4.04
N LYS A 199 16.98 -5.15 3.24
CA LYS A 199 17.49 -3.80 3.51
C LYS A 199 16.51 -2.94 4.31
N ASP A 200 15.45 -3.56 4.85
CA ASP A 200 14.43 -2.89 5.64
C ASP A 200 13.69 -1.78 4.86
N ARG A 201 13.30 -2.14 3.63
CA ARG A 201 12.48 -1.31 2.75
C ARG A 201 11.06 -1.85 2.74
N PHE A 202 10.08 -0.98 2.94
CA PHE A 202 8.68 -1.32 2.71
C PHE A 202 8.40 -1.23 1.21
N LEU A 203 7.72 -2.24 0.64
CA LEU A 203 7.40 -2.30 -0.79
C LEU A 203 5.90 -2.46 -0.99
N CYS A 204 5.33 -1.70 -1.92
CA CYS A 204 3.96 -1.89 -2.38
C CYS A 204 3.87 -1.82 -3.90
N ALA A 205 2.86 -2.50 -4.47
CA ALA A 205 2.59 -2.49 -5.89
C ALA A 205 1.11 -2.56 -6.21
N SER A 206 0.74 -2.06 -7.38
CA SER A 206 -0.62 -2.10 -7.91
C SER A 206 -1.06 -3.54 -8.22
N ALA A 207 -2.26 -3.95 -7.77
CA ALA A 207 -2.82 -5.28 -8.04
C ALA A 207 -3.20 -5.50 -9.51
N GLY A 208 -3.45 -4.41 -10.23
CA GLY A 208 -3.76 -4.38 -11.66
C GLY A 208 -5.23 -4.08 -12.00
N ASN A 209 -5.51 -3.84 -13.28
CA ASN A 209 -6.73 -3.14 -13.73
C ASN A 209 -7.66 -3.96 -14.66
N GLU A 210 -7.53 -5.29 -14.72
CA GLU A 210 -8.30 -6.15 -15.64
C GLU A 210 -9.52 -6.85 -15.00
N SER A 211 -9.89 -6.51 -13.76
CA SER A 211 -10.95 -7.22 -13.01
C SER A 211 -10.74 -8.75 -12.98
N GLN A 212 -9.51 -9.18 -12.69
CA GLN A 212 -9.12 -10.59 -12.60
C GLN A 212 -8.38 -10.92 -11.29
N ASP A 213 -8.04 -12.19 -11.09
CA ASP A 213 -7.22 -12.62 -9.95
C ASP A 213 -5.77 -12.12 -10.08
N THR A 214 -5.24 -11.49 -9.04
CA THR A 214 -3.90 -10.85 -9.00
C THR A 214 -2.76 -11.86 -8.89
N SER A 215 -3.01 -13.13 -8.55
CA SER A 215 -1.98 -14.15 -8.22
C SER A 215 -0.96 -14.48 -9.32
N HIS A 216 -1.11 -13.89 -10.51
CA HIS A 216 -0.21 -14.04 -11.65
C HIS A 216 0.48 -12.74 -12.08
N LEU A 217 0.20 -11.63 -11.39
CA LEU A 217 0.73 -10.30 -11.69
C LEU A 217 1.79 -9.90 -10.67
N TYR A 218 3.00 -9.69 -11.16
CA TYR A 218 4.17 -9.35 -10.37
C TYR A 218 4.63 -7.92 -10.70
N PRO A 219 5.12 -7.13 -9.74
CA PRO A 219 5.61 -7.57 -8.43
C PRO A 219 4.54 -7.72 -7.33
N ALA A 220 3.29 -7.31 -7.56
CA ALA A 220 2.24 -7.35 -6.53
C ALA A 220 2.04 -8.73 -5.89
N ALA A 221 2.09 -9.82 -6.65
CA ALA A 221 1.96 -11.17 -6.13
C ALA A 221 3.21 -11.71 -5.39
N TYR A 222 4.29 -10.93 -5.25
CA TYR A 222 5.45 -11.37 -4.45
C TYR A 222 5.17 -11.20 -2.96
N LYS A 223 5.61 -12.19 -2.16
CA LYS A 223 5.45 -12.25 -0.71
C LYS A 223 5.88 -10.96 0.04
N HIS A 224 6.93 -10.29 -0.44
CA HIS A 224 7.53 -9.12 0.22
C HIS A 224 7.09 -7.80 -0.42
N VAL A 225 5.94 -7.80 -1.09
CA VAL A 225 5.32 -6.62 -1.71
C VAL A 225 3.87 -6.57 -1.27
N MET A 226 3.44 -5.43 -0.75
CA MET A 226 2.04 -5.22 -0.42
C MET A 226 1.25 -5.00 -1.70
N SER A 227 0.40 -5.96 -2.02
CA SER A 227 -0.48 -5.92 -3.19
C SER A 227 -1.69 -5.04 -2.90
N VAL A 228 -1.87 -3.99 -3.70
CA VAL A 228 -2.87 -2.94 -3.43
C VAL A 228 -3.95 -2.90 -4.52
N GLY A 229 -5.16 -3.27 -4.14
CA GLY A 229 -6.37 -3.14 -4.95
C GLY A 229 -6.98 -1.73 -4.88
N GLY A 230 -7.89 -1.44 -5.81
CA GLY A 230 -8.57 -0.16 -5.98
C GLY A 230 -10.02 -0.21 -5.50
N SER A 231 -10.40 0.76 -4.66
CA SER A 231 -11.79 1.00 -4.24
C SER A 231 -12.34 2.30 -4.83
N ASN A 232 -13.66 2.41 -4.89
CA ASN A 232 -14.36 3.66 -5.21
C ASN A 232 -14.79 4.41 -3.94
N ARG A 233 -15.50 5.53 -4.14
CA ARG A 233 -15.96 6.41 -3.04
C ARG A 233 -16.98 5.77 -2.11
N ASP A 234 -17.66 4.73 -2.58
CA ASP A 234 -18.74 4.06 -1.87
C ASP A 234 -18.22 2.83 -1.07
N ASP A 235 -16.89 2.73 -0.90
CA ASP A 235 -16.19 1.60 -0.27
C ASP A 235 -16.45 0.25 -1.00
N GLU A 236 -16.70 0.31 -2.32
CA GLU A 236 -16.81 -0.86 -3.19
C GLU A 236 -15.50 -1.08 -3.96
N ARG A 237 -15.28 -2.30 -4.47
CA ARG A 237 -14.19 -2.55 -5.43
C ARG A 237 -14.44 -1.70 -6.68
N TRP A 238 -13.43 -0.95 -7.12
CA TRP A 238 -13.52 -0.25 -8.40
C TRP A 238 -13.72 -1.27 -9.53
N SER A 239 -14.85 -1.18 -10.22
CA SER A 239 -15.21 -2.06 -11.32
C SER A 239 -16.09 -1.30 -12.30
N ASP A 240 -15.64 -1.23 -13.55
CA ASP A 240 -16.37 -0.70 -14.70
C ASP A 240 -16.71 -1.84 -15.69
N GLU A 241 -17.39 -1.52 -16.80
CA GLU A 241 -17.82 -2.51 -17.79
C GLU A 241 -16.67 -3.35 -18.39
N ASP A 242 -15.50 -2.73 -18.63
CA ASP A 242 -14.36 -3.36 -19.33
C ASP A 242 -13.04 -3.32 -18.53
N CYS A 243 -13.05 -2.79 -17.30
CA CYS A 243 -11.85 -2.67 -16.47
C CYS A 243 -12.21 -2.65 -14.98
N GLY A 244 -11.22 -2.72 -14.11
CA GLY A 244 -11.44 -2.56 -12.68
C GLY A 244 -10.32 -3.19 -11.88
N SER A 245 -10.31 -2.93 -10.57
CA SER A 245 -9.32 -3.49 -9.68
C SER A 245 -9.32 -5.00 -9.77
N ASN A 246 -8.13 -5.58 -9.95
CA ASN A 246 -7.92 -6.98 -9.71
C ASN A 246 -8.20 -7.32 -8.24
N TYR A 247 -8.46 -8.60 -8.02
CA TYR A 247 -8.92 -9.16 -6.74
C TYR A 247 -8.21 -10.49 -6.44
N GLY A 248 -8.68 -11.19 -5.41
CA GLY A 248 -8.19 -12.51 -5.03
C GLY A 248 -7.40 -12.50 -3.71
N GLU A 249 -7.01 -13.68 -3.26
CA GLU A 249 -6.30 -13.86 -1.98
C GLU A 249 -4.90 -13.22 -1.96
N SER A 250 -4.36 -12.88 -3.14
CA SER A 250 -3.06 -12.20 -3.29
C SER A 250 -3.17 -10.67 -3.22
N VAL A 251 -4.35 -10.10 -2.95
CA VAL A 251 -4.52 -8.67 -2.62
C VAL A 251 -4.53 -8.51 -1.10
N ASP A 252 -3.57 -7.77 -0.56
CA ASP A 252 -3.42 -7.59 0.88
C ASP A 252 -4.38 -6.52 1.43
N ILE A 253 -4.57 -5.45 0.65
CA ILE A 253 -5.36 -4.28 1.06
C ILE A 253 -5.90 -3.51 -0.16
N TYR A 254 -7.01 -2.82 0.02
CA TYR A 254 -7.57 -1.89 -0.95
C TYR A 254 -7.33 -0.44 -0.52
N ALA A 255 -7.14 0.42 -1.50
CA ALA A 255 -7.04 1.86 -1.33
C ALA A 255 -7.85 2.56 -2.44
N PRO A 256 -8.24 3.84 -2.27
CA PRO A 256 -8.91 4.60 -3.31
C PRO A 256 -8.17 4.49 -4.65
N GLY A 257 -8.89 4.08 -5.69
CA GLY A 257 -8.34 3.86 -7.03
C GLY A 257 -9.23 4.40 -8.15
N GLU A 258 -10.46 4.83 -7.84
CA GLU A 258 -11.37 5.44 -8.81
C GLU A 258 -11.55 6.93 -8.53
N HIS A 259 -11.59 7.75 -9.59
CA HIS A 259 -11.84 9.18 -9.48
C HIS A 259 -10.89 9.93 -8.53
N ILE A 260 -9.58 9.67 -8.64
CA ILE A 260 -8.55 10.28 -7.80
C ILE A 260 -8.12 11.60 -8.42
N TRP A 261 -8.40 12.72 -7.74
CA TRP A 261 -7.95 14.05 -8.15
C TRP A 261 -6.48 14.27 -7.77
N THR A 262 -5.61 14.45 -8.76
CA THR A 262 -4.16 14.55 -8.56
C THR A 262 -3.47 15.46 -9.58
N THR A 263 -2.15 15.61 -9.46
CA THR A 263 -1.26 16.41 -10.31
C THR A 263 -1.16 15.86 -11.74
N LEU A 264 -1.03 16.75 -12.71
CA LEU A 264 -0.77 16.47 -14.13
C LEU A 264 0.45 17.29 -14.60
N LEU A 265 1.04 16.91 -15.73
CA LEU A 265 2.15 17.66 -16.33
C LEU A 265 1.84 19.15 -16.51
N GLY A 266 2.85 19.99 -16.32
CA GLY A 266 2.76 21.43 -16.54
C GLY A 266 1.99 22.17 -15.46
N SER A 267 2.07 21.69 -14.20
CA SER A 267 1.35 22.28 -13.05
C SER A 267 -0.17 22.31 -13.22
N ASN A 268 -0.72 21.26 -13.85
CA ASN A 268 -2.16 21.05 -14.00
C ASN A 268 -2.67 20.00 -13.01
N TYR A 269 -3.98 19.84 -12.93
CA TYR A 269 -4.63 18.87 -12.03
C TYR A 269 -5.80 18.21 -12.75
N GLY A 270 -6.11 16.98 -12.39
CA GLY A 270 -7.20 16.25 -13.00
C GLY A 270 -7.49 14.93 -12.31
N THR A 271 -8.55 14.27 -12.80
CA THR A 271 -9.02 13.00 -12.23
C THR A 271 -8.43 11.82 -12.97
N CYS A 272 -7.89 10.86 -12.23
CA CYS A 272 -7.37 9.62 -12.73
C CYS A 272 -8.09 8.40 -12.11
N ARG A 273 -7.97 7.22 -12.73
CA ARG A 273 -8.41 5.96 -12.14
C ARG A 273 -7.44 4.81 -12.49
N GLY A 274 -7.29 3.87 -11.57
CA GLY A 274 -6.32 2.78 -11.65
C GLY A 274 -5.81 2.36 -10.27
N THR A 275 -5.46 1.08 -10.11
CA THR A 275 -4.71 0.60 -8.94
C THR A 275 -3.32 1.26 -8.82
N SER A 276 -2.84 1.88 -9.91
CA SER A 276 -1.69 2.79 -9.94
C SER A 276 -1.75 3.95 -8.96
N TYR A 277 -2.95 4.34 -8.51
CA TYR A 277 -3.16 5.41 -7.53
C TYR A 277 -3.44 4.87 -6.12
N SER A 278 -3.86 3.61 -6.03
CA SER A 278 -4.05 2.89 -4.78
C SER A 278 -2.69 2.52 -4.15
N SER A 279 -1.76 1.99 -4.94
CA SER A 279 -0.40 1.67 -4.49
C SER A 279 0.36 2.85 -3.87
N PRO A 280 0.45 4.05 -4.52
CA PRO A 280 1.07 5.21 -3.90
C PRO A 280 0.31 5.73 -2.68
N ALA A 281 -1.01 5.54 -2.59
CA ALA A 281 -1.74 5.92 -1.39
C ALA A 281 -1.27 5.11 -0.15
N ILE A 282 -1.04 3.80 -0.33
CA ILE A 282 -0.40 2.95 0.69
C ILE A 282 1.04 3.38 0.96
N ALA A 283 1.81 3.78 -0.06
CA ALA A 283 3.16 4.30 0.13
C ALA A 283 3.16 5.58 1.00
N GLY A 284 2.18 6.46 0.80
CA GLY A 284 1.95 7.63 1.64
C GLY A 284 1.63 7.26 3.09
N LEU A 285 0.72 6.32 3.32
CA LEU A 285 0.42 5.83 4.67
C LEU A 285 1.65 5.21 5.35
N ALA A 286 2.40 4.38 4.63
CA ALA A 286 3.66 3.81 5.12
C ALA A 286 4.66 4.91 5.52
N ALA A 287 4.73 6.01 4.75
CA ALA A 287 5.59 7.14 5.05
C ALA A 287 5.13 7.93 6.28
N LEU A 288 3.82 8.14 6.47
CA LEU A 288 3.28 8.75 7.70
C LEU A 288 3.62 7.91 8.93
N ILE A 289 3.47 6.58 8.84
CA ILE A 289 3.88 5.64 9.90
C ILE A 289 5.37 5.79 10.20
N CYS A 290 6.23 5.74 9.18
CA CYS A 290 7.68 5.92 9.36
C CYS A 290 8.05 7.31 9.90
N SER A 291 7.21 8.33 9.69
CA SER A 291 7.47 9.68 10.19
C SER A 291 7.18 9.80 11.69
N VAL A 292 6.28 8.99 12.24
CA VAL A 292 6.05 8.91 13.69
C VAL A 292 6.90 7.84 14.36
N HIS A 293 7.17 6.75 13.64
CA HIS A 293 7.93 5.59 14.07
C HIS A 293 9.10 5.32 13.13
N PRO A 294 10.14 6.19 13.10
CA PRO A 294 11.30 6.03 12.22
C PRO A 294 12.10 4.75 12.53
N GLU A 295 11.94 4.18 13.71
CA GLU A 295 12.54 2.92 14.14
C GLU A 295 11.87 1.66 13.58
N TYR A 296 10.63 1.76 13.06
CA TYR A 296 9.91 0.60 12.57
C TYR A 296 10.63 -0.05 11.38
N THR A 297 10.71 -1.37 11.46
CA THR A 297 11.07 -2.24 10.34
C THR A 297 9.97 -2.26 9.29
N ASN A 298 10.28 -2.74 8.09
CA ASN A 298 9.28 -2.93 7.04
C ASN A 298 8.15 -3.90 7.43
N GLU A 299 8.44 -4.92 8.25
CA GLU A 299 7.45 -5.80 8.87
C GLU A 299 6.51 -5.00 9.80
N GLU A 300 7.06 -4.19 10.71
CA GLU A 300 6.25 -3.39 11.64
C GLU A 300 5.40 -2.32 10.92
N VAL A 301 5.90 -1.75 9.82
CA VAL A 301 5.13 -0.84 8.96
C VAL A 301 3.97 -1.58 8.28
N TRP A 302 4.23 -2.78 7.73
CA TRP A 302 3.19 -3.63 7.16
C TRP A 302 2.08 -3.92 8.17
N ASP A 303 2.48 -4.31 9.39
CA ASP A 303 1.58 -4.68 10.46
C ASP A 303 0.73 -3.48 10.92
N ALA A 304 1.35 -2.31 11.04
CA ALA A 304 0.67 -1.06 11.35
C ALA A 304 -0.44 -0.76 10.31
N ILE A 305 -0.14 -0.86 9.01
CA ILE A 305 -1.11 -0.65 7.93
C ILE A 305 -2.30 -1.62 8.03
N ILE A 306 -2.03 -2.92 8.18
CA ILE A 306 -3.07 -3.96 8.24
C ILE A 306 -3.93 -3.83 9.52
N SER A 307 -3.31 -3.43 10.62
CA SER A 307 -3.99 -3.25 11.91
C SER A 307 -4.86 -1.99 11.95
N SER A 308 -4.46 -0.93 11.24
CA SER A 308 -5.23 0.32 11.16
C SER A 308 -6.37 0.24 10.15
N ALA A 309 -6.31 -0.68 9.18
CA ALA A 309 -7.27 -0.79 8.09
C ALA A 309 -8.71 -1.10 8.53
N ASP A 310 -9.65 -0.47 7.84
CA ASP A 310 -11.08 -0.73 7.97
C ASP A 310 -11.44 -2.04 7.25
N THR A 311 -12.43 -2.76 7.78
CA THR A 311 -12.99 -3.92 7.09
C THR A 311 -14.21 -3.47 6.29
N ILE A 312 -14.16 -3.63 4.97
CA ILE A 312 -15.26 -3.33 4.05
C ILE A 312 -15.75 -4.61 3.37
N GLU A 313 -16.93 -4.57 2.76
CA GLU A 313 -17.49 -5.67 1.97
C GLU A 313 -17.56 -5.25 0.51
N ILE A 314 -16.88 -6.00 -0.34
CA ILE A 314 -16.88 -5.82 -1.80
C ILE A 314 -17.53 -7.03 -2.48
N ASP A 315 -17.66 -6.98 -3.80
CA ASP A 315 -18.29 -8.03 -4.62
C ASP A 315 -17.64 -9.42 -4.49
N VAL A 316 -16.36 -9.48 -4.11
CA VAL A 316 -15.61 -10.73 -3.86
C VAL A 316 -15.48 -11.10 -2.37
N GLY A 317 -16.12 -10.36 -1.47
CA GLY A 317 -16.17 -10.66 -0.04
C GLY A 317 -15.61 -9.56 0.86
N LYS A 318 -15.26 -9.91 2.11
CA LYS A 318 -14.72 -8.95 3.07
C LYS A 318 -13.23 -8.73 2.85
N VAL A 319 -12.84 -7.48 2.77
CA VAL A 319 -11.44 -7.06 2.53
C VAL A 319 -11.05 -5.93 3.47
N LEU A 320 -9.77 -5.60 3.47
CA LEU A 320 -9.22 -4.45 4.20
C LEU A 320 -9.16 -3.23 3.28
N ARG A 321 -9.52 -2.06 3.79
CA ARG A 321 -9.37 -0.76 3.13
C ARG A 321 -8.50 0.17 3.97
N MET A 322 -7.57 0.87 3.33
CA MET A 322 -6.60 1.73 4.00
C MET A 322 -7.25 2.76 4.92
N ASN A 323 -6.69 2.96 6.11
CA ASN A 323 -7.14 3.99 7.04
C ASN A 323 -5.92 4.59 7.75
N CYS A 324 -5.78 5.91 7.64
CA CYS A 324 -4.68 6.68 8.17
C CYS A 324 -4.92 7.10 9.62
N ASP A 325 -6.13 7.29 10.11
CA ASP A 325 -6.38 7.84 11.46
C ASP A 325 -5.77 6.99 12.59
N LEU A 326 -5.74 5.67 12.39
CA LEU A 326 -5.32 4.72 13.42
C LEU A 326 -3.83 4.36 13.34
N PHE A 327 -3.03 5.04 12.51
CA PHE A 327 -1.63 4.65 12.28
C PHE A 327 -0.72 4.83 13.52
N THR A 328 -1.12 5.68 14.47
CA THR A 328 -0.40 5.89 15.75
C THR A 328 -0.79 4.93 16.85
N ALA A 329 -1.75 4.03 16.62
CA ALA A 329 -1.96 2.93 17.54
C ALA A 329 -0.65 2.14 17.54
N SER A 330 0.16 2.32 18.59
CA SER A 330 1.40 1.58 18.79
C SER A 330 1.12 0.15 18.39
N ALA A 331 1.83 -0.35 17.37
CA ALA A 331 1.65 -1.71 16.87
C ALA A 331 1.54 -2.55 18.13
N PRO A 332 0.37 -3.21 18.38
CA PRO A 332 0.21 -3.93 19.62
C PRO A 332 1.46 -4.76 19.76
N SER A 333 2.09 -4.73 20.94
CA SER A 333 3.24 -5.57 21.21
C SER A 333 2.75 -7.01 21.12
N ILE A 334 2.62 -7.51 19.89
CA ILE A 334 2.29 -8.86 19.57
C ILE A 334 3.59 -9.54 19.92
N GLN A 335 3.63 -10.09 21.14
CA GLN A 335 4.64 -11.08 21.45
C GLN A 335 4.54 -12.10 20.31
N LYS A 336 5.58 -12.16 19.47
CA LYS A 336 5.70 -13.08 18.33
C LYS A 336 5.07 -14.43 18.69
N ASP A 337 4.21 -14.92 17.80
CA ASP A 337 3.45 -16.18 17.96
C ASP A 337 2.39 -16.23 19.07
N THR A 338 2.09 -15.16 19.81
CA THR A 338 1.17 -15.19 20.97
C THR A 338 -0.01 -14.25 20.81
N LEU A 339 -1.21 -14.80 20.73
CA LEU A 339 -2.46 -14.07 20.87
C LEU A 339 -2.90 -14.03 22.33
N SER A 340 -3.06 -12.82 22.85
CA SER A 340 -3.46 -12.56 24.23
C SER A 340 -4.85 -11.95 24.31
N PHE A 341 -5.72 -12.56 25.11
CA PHE A 341 -7.07 -12.08 25.37
C PHE A 341 -7.24 -11.81 26.85
N ASP A 342 -7.34 -10.54 27.23
CA ASP A 342 -7.71 -10.16 28.58
C ASP A 342 -9.22 -10.36 28.78
N TYR A 343 -9.60 -10.93 29.92
CA TYR A 343 -10.99 -11.18 30.26
C TYR A 343 -11.30 -10.76 31.69
N THR A 344 -12.52 -10.28 31.87
CA THR A 344 -13.13 -10.00 33.18
C THR A 344 -14.53 -10.63 33.21
N GLY A 345 -14.75 -11.51 34.17
CA GLY A 345 -15.99 -12.24 34.39
C GLY A 345 -16.39 -12.23 35.86
N THR A 346 -17.61 -12.64 36.15
CA THR A 346 -18.15 -12.65 37.52
C THR A 346 -17.98 -14.00 38.22
N LYS A 347 -17.69 -15.07 37.46
CA LYS A 347 -17.48 -16.45 37.93
C LYS A 347 -16.58 -17.21 36.95
N PRO A 348 -15.85 -18.24 37.42
CA PRO A 348 -15.15 -19.15 36.52
C PRO A 348 -16.07 -19.81 35.48
N THR A 349 -15.55 -20.00 34.27
CA THR A 349 -16.28 -20.61 33.14
C THR A 349 -15.35 -21.31 32.16
N ASP A 350 -15.90 -22.29 31.45
CA ASP A 350 -15.27 -22.81 30.24
C ASP A 350 -15.50 -21.87 29.06
N TYR A 351 -14.56 -21.89 28.11
CA TYR A 351 -14.63 -21.14 26.87
C TYR A 351 -14.28 -22.00 25.66
N ARG A 352 -14.84 -21.62 24.52
CA ARG A 352 -14.46 -22.08 23.18
C ARG A 352 -14.02 -20.86 22.37
N LEU A 353 -12.77 -20.84 21.94
CA LEU A 353 -12.20 -19.79 21.09
C LEU A 353 -12.00 -20.35 19.68
N THR A 354 -12.66 -19.73 18.71
CA THR A 354 -12.65 -20.10 17.30
C THR A 354 -12.05 -18.98 16.48
N PHE A 355 -11.25 -19.30 15.46
CA PHE A 355 -10.74 -18.36 14.48
C PHE A 355 -11.27 -18.69 13.09
N TYR A 356 -11.56 -17.65 12.34
CA TYR A 356 -12.05 -17.66 10.98
C TYR A 356 -11.09 -16.84 10.10
N ASP A 357 -10.83 -17.30 8.89
CA ASP A 357 -10.18 -16.47 7.89
C ASP A 357 -11.14 -15.39 7.36
N VAL A 358 -10.62 -14.51 6.48
CA VAL A 358 -11.38 -13.42 5.87
C VAL A 358 -12.59 -13.88 5.05
N SER A 359 -12.58 -15.13 4.56
CA SER A 359 -13.72 -15.74 3.86
C SER A 359 -14.83 -16.24 4.82
N GLY A 360 -14.59 -16.18 6.13
CA GLY A 360 -15.48 -16.71 7.16
C GLY A 360 -15.33 -18.21 7.39
N ARG A 361 -14.32 -18.87 6.81
CA ARG A 361 -14.04 -20.28 7.04
C ARG A 361 -13.29 -20.45 8.35
N LYS A 362 -13.73 -21.42 9.16
CA LYS A 362 -13.04 -21.77 10.42
C LYS A 362 -11.66 -22.35 10.13
N VAL A 363 -10.62 -21.72 10.67
CA VAL A 363 -9.21 -22.10 10.47
C VAL A 363 -8.55 -22.67 11.74
N TYR A 364 -9.01 -22.28 12.93
CA TYR A 364 -8.48 -22.80 14.20
C TYR A 364 -9.55 -22.79 15.29
N GLU A 365 -9.47 -23.72 16.25
CA GLU A 365 -10.36 -23.76 17.42
C GLU A 365 -9.62 -24.35 18.62
N THR A 366 -9.84 -23.78 19.79
CA THR A 366 -9.27 -24.23 21.05
C THR A 366 -10.26 -24.04 22.20
N HIS A 367 -10.23 -24.93 23.18
CA HIS A 367 -11.09 -24.88 24.36
C HIS A 367 -10.23 -24.70 25.62
N GLY A 368 -10.84 -24.21 26.70
CA GLY A 368 -10.19 -24.10 28.00
C GLY A 368 -11.14 -23.62 29.09
N SER A 369 -10.58 -23.34 30.26
CA SER A 369 -11.29 -22.79 31.41
C SER A 369 -10.61 -21.53 31.90
N VAL A 370 -11.40 -20.54 32.30
CA VAL A 370 -10.95 -19.26 32.83
C VAL A 370 -11.54 -18.99 34.22
N GLY A 371 -10.80 -18.23 35.03
CA GLY A 371 -11.22 -17.76 36.35
C GLY A 371 -12.16 -16.56 36.26
N GLU A 372 -12.17 -15.72 37.29
CA GLU A 372 -12.97 -14.48 37.30
C GLU A 372 -12.28 -13.35 36.53
N MET A 373 -10.96 -13.28 36.52
CA MET A 373 -10.20 -12.34 35.69
C MET A 373 -8.84 -12.92 35.34
N GLY A 374 -8.29 -12.52 34.21
CA GLY A 374 -6.95 -12.92 33.80
C GLY A 374 -6.74 -12.74 32.31
N ARG A 375 -5.72 -13.44 31.80
CA ARG A 375 -5.31 -13.40 30.39
C ARG A 375 -5.28 -14.81 29.82
N ILE A 376 -5.76 -14.96 28.59
CA ILE A 376 -5.64 -16.20 27.81
C ILE A 376 -4.56 -15.99 26.77
N ASP A 377 -3.50 -16.79 26.82
CA ASP A 377 -2.46 -16.83 25.79
C ASP A 377 -2.63 -18.05 24.88
N ARG A 378 -2.53 -17.83 23.57
CA ARG A 378 -2.64 -18.88 22.55
C ARG A 378 -1.63 -18.68 21.42
N HIS A 379 -1.10 -19.81 20.95
CA HIS A 379 -0.15 -19.87 19.83
C HIS A 379 -0.77 -20.70 18.69
N PRO A 380 -1.77 -20.15 17.99
CA PRO A 380 -2.42 -20.90 16.91
C PRO A 380 -1.42 -21.12 15.75
N PRO A 381 -1.42 -22.29 15.10
CA PRO A 381 -0.52 -22.58 13.98
C PRO A 381 -1.04 -21.93 12.68
N LEU A 382 -1.45 -20.67 12.73
CA LEU A 382 -1.96 -19.90 11.62
C LEU A 382 -0.80 -19.23 10.86
N PRO A 383 -0.89 -19.07 9.53
CA PRO A 383 0.05 -18.23 8.78
C PRO A 383 -0.15 -16.74 9.12
N HIS A 384 0.69 -15.88 8.54
CA HIS A 384 0.46 -14.43 8.58
C HIS A 384 -0.90 -14.12 7.96
N GLY A 385 -1.68 -13.26 8.61
CA GLY A 385 -2.95 -12.81 8.05
C GLY A 385 -3.93 -12.25 9.07
N VAL A 386 -5.06 -11.80 8.56
CA VAL A 386 -6.18 -11.31 9.37
C VAL A 386 -7.14 -12.45 9.68
N TYR A 387 -7.46 -12.58 10.96
CA TYR A 387 -8.40 -13.57 11.45
C TYR A 387 -9.49 -12.92 12.29
N PHE A 388 -10.71 -13.37 12.10
CA PHE A 388 -11.81 -13.07 13.00
C PHE A 388 -11.85 -14.12 14.09
N TRP A 389 -12.06 -13.74 15.33
CA TRP A 389 -12.17 -14.67 16.43
C TRP A 389 -13.53 -14.57 17.12
N GLU A 390 -14.00 -15.71 17.62
CA GLU A 390 -15.21 -15.82 18.43
C GLU A 390 -14.86 -16.61 19.70
N MET A 391 -15.04 -16.00 20.86
CA MET A 391 -14.94 -16.67 22.15
C MET A 391 -16.34 -16.85 22.75
N ARG A 392 -16.80 -18.09 22.82
CA ARG A 392 -18.06 -18.45 23.50
C ARG A 392 -17.78 -18.98 24.89
N THR A 393 -18.52 -18.48 25.86
CA THR A 393 -18.63 -19.03 27.21
C THR A 393 -20.09 -19.36 27.50
N ARG A 394 -20.39 -19.97 28.66
CA ARG A 394 -21.79 -20.15 29.08
C ARG A 394 -22.53 -18.83 29.38
N PHE A 395 -21.79 -17.74 29.52
CA PHE A 395 -22.31 -16.42 29.92
C PHE A 395 -22.45 -15.45 28.76
N GLY A 396 -21.88 -15.76 27.59
CA GLY A 396 -21.94 -14.89 26.43
C GLY A 396 -20.87 -15.21 25.39
N THR A 397 -20.94 -14.47 24.29
CA THR A 397 -20.02 -14.56 23.17
C THR A 397 -19.31 -13.22 23.00
N GLY A 398 -17.98 -13.24 22.98
CA GLY A 398 -17.16 -12.14 22.50
C GLY A 398 -16.67 -12.43 21.09
N THR A 399 -16.52 -11.40 20.27
CA THR A 399 -15.97 -11.51 18.92
C THR A 399 -15.01 -10.37 18.68
N GLY A 400 -14.02 -10.58 17.82
CA GLY A 400 -13.14 -9.50 17.39
C GLY A 400 -12.34 -9.86 16.14
N LYS A 401 -11.50 -8.93 15.72
CA LYS A 401 -10.50 -9.10 14.67
C LYS A 401 -9.13 -9.21 15.33
N VAL A 402 -8.25 -10.01 14.76
CA VAL A 402 -6.85 -10.01 15.11
C VAL A 402 -5.99 -10.15 13.87
N VAL A 403 -4.93 -9.36 13.79
CA VAL A 403 -3.87 -9.52 12.81
C VAL A 403 -2.85 -10.47 13.45
N TYR A 404 -2.66 -11.64 12.87
CA TYR A 404 -1.75 -12.65 13.40
C TYR A 404 -0.50 -12.72 12.55
N LEU A 405 0.64 -12.55 13.21
CA LEU A 405 1.95 -12.37 12.60
C LEU A 405 2.88 -13.36 13.31
N LYS A 406 3.48 -14.24 12.53
CA LYS A 406 4.22 -15.44 12.94
C LYS A 406 5.72 -15.24 12.84
#